data_AF-A0A0Q4QYS6-F1
#
_entry.id   AF-A0A0Q4QYS6-F1
#
_cell.length_a   1.000
_cell.length_b   1.000
_cell.length_c   1.000
_cell.angle_alpha   90.00
_cell.angle_beta   90.00
_cell.angle_gamma   90.00
#
_symmetry.space_group_name_H-M   'P 1'
#
loop_
_entity.id
_entity.type
_entity.pdbx_description
1 polymer ?
#
loop_
_entity_poly.entity_id
_entity_poly.type
_entity_poly.pdbx_seq_one_letter_code
_entity_poly.pdbx_strand_id
1 'polypeptide(L)' 'MKSTCENFRFVEKSWPRRDLTFKFYSNGELTIIDNSSEEVISPNDLRGDSLDFYIRRRIAFIKTTLLVSQLKYA' A
#
# COMPACT_ATOMS: atom_id res chain seq x y z
N MET A 1 -16.52 9.96 -8.21
CA MET A 1 -15.62 10.75 -7.33
C MET A 1 -14.20 10.25 -7.55
N LYS A 2 -13.22 11.10 -7.87
CA LYS A 2 -11.81 10.68 -7.92
C LYS A 2 -11.37 10.38 -6.49
N SER A 3 -11.27 9.11 -6.12
CA SER A 3 -10.68 8.70 -4.85
C SER A 3 -9.24 9.23 -4.82
N THR A 4 -8.95 10.14 -3.89
CA THR A 4 -7.57 10.55 -3.61
C THR A 4 -6.79 9.31 -3.18
N CYS A 5 -5.69 9.01 -3.85
CA CYS A 5 -4.84 7.88 -3.54
C CYS A 5 -3.38 8.31 -3.42
N GLU A 6 -2.69 7.76 -2.42
CA GLU A 6 -1.25 7.89 -2.24
C GLU A 6 -0.56 6.72 -2.93
N ASN A 7 0.36 7.04 -3.85
CA ASN A 7 1.08 6.05 -4.64
C ASN A 7 2.52 5.92 -4.12
N PHE A 8 2.96 4.69 -3.88
CA PHE A 8 4.33 4.39 -3.50
C PHE A 8 4.91 3.33 -4.43
N ARG A 9 6.01 3.66 -5.10
CA ARG A 9 6.79 2.69 -5.85
C ARG A 9 7.83 2.05 -4.93
N PHE A 10 7.95 0.73 -5.02
CA PHE A 10 8.91 -0.06 -4.25
C PHE A 10 9.56 -1.07 -5.18
N VAL A 11 10.89 -1.01 -5.28
CA VAL A 11 11.67 -1.97 -6.06
C VAL A 11 12.39 -2.88 -5.08
N GLU A 12 12.12 -4.18 -5.16
CA GLU A 12 12.79 -5.18 -4.34
C GLU A 12 14.29 -5.23 -4.65
N LYS A 13 15.11 -5.28 -3.60
CA LYS A 13 16.58 -5.32 -3.74
C LYS A 13 17.09 -6.72 -4.12
N SER A 14 16.39 -7.74 -3.64
CA SER A 14 16.72 -9.15 -3.82
C SER A 14 15.83 -9.78 -4.90
N TRP A 15 16.29 -10.88 -5.49
CA TRP A 15 15.49 -11.66 -6.45
C TRP A 15 14.15 -12.06 -5.81
N PRO A 16 12.99 -11.94 -6.49
CA PRO A 16 12.79 -11.67 -7.92
C PRO A 16 12.94 -10.21 -8.40
N ARG A 17 13.28 -9.27 -7.52
CA ARG A 17 13.44 -7.84 -7.85
C ARG A 17 12.16 -7.23 -8.44
N ARG A 18 11.00 -7.58 -7.89
CA ARG A 18 9.73 -7.02 -8.35
C ARG A 18 9.75 -5.50 -8.20
N ASP A 19 9.17 -4.85 -9.20
CA ASP A 19 8.91 -3.42 -9.20
C ASP A 19 7.42 -3.23 -8.92
N LEU A 20 7.07 -2.85 -7.70
CA LEU A 20 5.70 -2.81 -7.24
C LEU A 20 5.23 -1.36 -7.05
N THR A 21 3.99 -1.08 -7.43
CA THR A 21 3.28 0.16 -7.10
C THR A 21 2.17 -0.14 -6.11
N PHE A 22 2.24 0.46 -4.92
CA PHE A 22 1.21 0.43 -3.89
C PHE A 22 0.35 1.69 -3.99
N LYS A 23 -0.96 1.53 -4.14
CA LYS A 23 -1.94 2.63 -4.17
C LYS A 23 -2.85 2.53 -2.95
N PHE A 24 -2.66 3.41 -1.97
CA PHE A 24 -3.52 3.50 -0.79
C PHE A 24 -4.62 4.52 -1.04
N TYR A 25 -5.87 4.08 -1.02
CA TYR A 25 -7.01 4.95 -1.26
C TYR A 25 -7.52 5.52 0.05
N SER A 26 -8.06 6.74 0.01
CA SER A 26 -8.62 7.42 1.19
C SER A 26 -9.79 6.68 1.85
N ASN A 27 -10.47 5.78 1.14
CA ASN A 27 -11.49 4.89 1.68
C ASN A 27 -10.92 3.65 2.41
N GLY A 28 -9.60 3.48 2.43
CA GLY A 28 -8.91 2.35 3.05
C GLY A 28 -8.67 1.16 2.12
N GLU A 29 -9.09 1.22 0.86
CA GLU A 29 -8.72 0.22 -0.14
C GLU A 29 -7.23 0.29 -0.48
N LEU A 30 -6.70 -0.81 -1.02
CA LEU A 30 -5.34 -0.92 -1.49
C LEU A 30 -5.32 -1.66 -2.81
N THR A 31 -4.57 -1.13 -3.78
CA THR A 31 -4.19 -1.87 -4.98
C THR A 31 -2.67 -1.97 -5.01
N ILE A 32 -2.16 -3.18 -5.27
CA ILE A 32 -0.74 -3.42 -5.50
C ILE A 32 -0.62 -3.88 -6.94
N ILE A 33 0.25 -3.21 -7.70
CA ILE A 33 0.49 -3.51 -9.12
C ILE A 33 1.93 -3.97 -9.24
N ASP A 34 2.16 -5.11 -9.88
CA ASP A 34 3.48 -5.46 -10.38
C ASP A 34 3.70 -4.70 -11.70
N ASN A 35 4.61 -3.73 -11.71
CA ASN A 35 4.89 -2.88 -12.85
C ASN A 35 5.53 -3.64 -14.01
N SER A 36 6.05 -4.85 -13.78
CA SER A 36 6.67 -5.67 -14.83
C SER A 36 5.65 -6.50 -15.62
N SER A 37 4.65 -7.07 -14.95
CA SER A 37 3.57 -7.84 -15.59
C SER A 37 2.28 -7.04 -15.79
N GLU A 38 2.20 -5.83 -15.22
CA GLU A 38 1.00 -4.99 -15.13
C GLU A 38 -0.16 -5.65 -14.37
N GLU A 39 0.11 -6.74 -13.64
CA GLU A 39 -0.90 -7.47 -12.89
C GLU A 39 -1.16 -6.84 -11.51
N VAL A 40 -2.43 -6.91 -11.08
CA VAL A 40 -2.81 -6.59 -9.71
C VAL A 40 -2.56 -7.81 -8.83
N ILE A 41 -1.76 -7.64 -7.79
CA ILE A 41 -1.42 -8.73 -6.86
C ILE A 41 -2.01 -8.48 -5.47
N SER A 42 -2.17 -9.56 -4.71
CA SER A 42 -2.66 -9.51 -3.34
C SER A 42 -1.52 -9.23 -2.35
N PRO A 43 -1.80 -8.61 -1.20
CA PRO A 43 -0.83 -8.56 -0.10
C PRO A 43 -0.28 -9.95 0.30
N ASN A 44 -1.06 -11.01 0.08
CA ASN A 44 -0.64 -12.40 0.33
C ASN A 44 0.44 -12.91 -0.64
N ASP A 45 0.65 -12.22 -1.76
CA ASP A 45 1.68 -12.54 -2.77
C ASP A 45 3.03 -11.85 -2.49
N LEU A 46 3.05 -10.92 -1.52
CA LEU A 46 4.24 -10.21 -1.08
C LEU A 46 5.12 -11.09 -0.20
N ARG A 47 6.45 -10.89 -0.27
CA ARG A 47 7.43 -11.62 0.53
C ARG A 47 8.59 -10.69 0.91
N GLY A 48 9.27 -10.99 2.02
CA GLY A 48 10.46 -10.25 2.44
C GLY A 48 10.22 -8.75 2.57
N ASP A 49 11.09 -7.95 1.94
CA ASP A 49 11.10 -6.49 2.09
C ASP A 49 9.84 -5.80 1.57
N SER A 50 9.21 -6.32 0.51
CA SER A 50 7.96 -5.75 -0.03
C SER A 50 6.78 -5.96 0.93
N LEU A 51 6.76 -7.10 1.64
CA LEU A 51 5.79 -7.38 2.68
C LEU A 51 6.00 -6.49 3.91
N ASP A 52 7.24 -6.32 4.38
CA ASP A 52 7.56 -5.41 5.50
C ASP A 52 7.19 -3.96 5.17
N PHE A 53 7.52 -3.50 3.95
CA PHE A 53 7.12 -2.19 3.45
C PHE A 53 5.60 -2.00 3.50
N TYR A 54 4.85 -2.96 2.97
CA TYR A 54 3.39 -2.95 2.98
C TYR A 54 2.84 -2.85 4.41
N ILE A 55 3.30 -3.70 5.33
CA ILE A 55 2.81 -3.77 6.71
C ILE A 55 3.03 -2.43 7.42
N ARG A 56 4.24 -1.87 7.34
CA ARG A 56 4.56 -0.58 7.98
C ARG A 56 3.68 0.54 7.45
N ARG A 57 3.48 0.60 6.13
CA ARG A 57 2.66 1.63 5.50
C ARG A 57 1.18 1.45 5.84
N ARG A 58 0.68 0.21 5.85
CA ARG A 58 -0.71 -0.10 6.20
C ARG A 58 -1.02 0.27 7.64
N ILE A 59 -0.11 -0.02 8.58
CA ILE A 59 -0.26 0.39 9.98
C ILE A 59 -0.28 1.92 10.11
N ALA A 60 0.64 2.62 9.44
CA ALA A 60 0.67 4.08 9.47
C ALA A 60 -0.63 4.69 8.94
N PHE A 61 -1.13 4.17 7.81
CA PHE A 61 -2.39 4.59 7.23
C PHE A 61 -3.56 4.42 8.21
N ILE A 62 -3.72 3.23 8.79
CA ILE A 62 -4.79 2.94 9.77
C ILE A 62 -4.71 3.89 10.97
N LYS A 63 -3.51 4.11 11.52
CA LYS A 63 -3.33 5.03 12.66
C LYS A 63 -3.75 6.45 12.33
N THR A 64 -3.35 6.97 11.16
CA THR A 64 -3.75 8.30 10.71
C THR A 64 -5.27 8.39 10.52
N THR A 65 -5.88 7.40 9.87
CA THR A 65 -7.34 7.37 9.66
C THR A 65 -8.10 7.33 10.98
N LEU A 66 -7.66 6.52 11.95
CA LEU A 66 -8.27 6.45 13.28
C LEU A 66 -8.17 7.78 14.01
N LEU A 67 -7.00 8.44 13.99
CA LEU A 67 -6.80 9.75 14.63
C LEU A 67 -7.71 10.82 13.99
N VAL A 68 -7.79 10.86 12.66
CA VAL A 68 -8.69 11.78 11.94
C VAL A 68 -10.15 11.51 12.30
N SER A 69 -10.54 10.24 12.40
CA SER A 69 -11.91 9.87 12.79
C SER A 69 -12.22 10.29 14.23
N GLN A 70 -11.28 10.08 15.17
CA GLN A 70 -11.46 10.50 16.55
C GLN A 70 -11.61 12.02 16.66
N LEU A 71 -10.78 12.80 15.96
CA LEU A 71 -10.88 14.27 15.93
C LEU A 71 -12.19 14.78 15.33
N LYS A 72 -12.77 14.06 14.35
CA LYS A 72 -14.04 14.46 13.71
C LYS A 72 -15.24 14.34 14.65
N TYR A 73 -15.19 13.39 15.59
CA TYR A 73 -16.30 13.06 16.49
C TYR A 73 -15.98 13.32 17.98
N ALA A 74 -14.87 14.02 18.27
CA ALA A 74 -14.52 14.56 19.57
C ALA A 74 -15.15 15.95 19.75
#